data_AF-A0A9D4P7D5-F1
#
_entry.id   AF-A0A9D4P7D5-F1
#
_cell.length_a   1.000
_cell.length_b   1.000
_cell.length_c   1.000
_cell.angle_alpha   90.00
_cell.angle_beta   90.00
_cell.angle_gamma   90.00
#
_symmetry.space_group_name_H-M   'P 1'
#
loop_
_entity.id
_entity.type
_entity.pdbx_description
1 polymer ?
#
loop_
_entity_poly.entity_id
_entity_poly.type
_entity_poly.pdbx_seq_one_letter_code
_entity_poly.pdbx_strand_id
1 'polypeptide(L)'
;MKHIVEENGTVRYRLLHIVDVSLYVYWLIRILFISLIFINPELFPLYRYDYASLYFWNHRNILNKFFALILILFVFTGLLGMQTFFFNNVNKHGFQLIYDCIVRNTDQYYKSRDTDENIAMKLSQRFEDYQQQFARNHRLLSQITPIANRMVSFKVWRDSWVEMDRIDKNLFGKINKMRLFPNASIKGRNYILLFVLIMDFCNYCLHIFILLVLLIGAFIVIYFQISQFDIVQNSFVLKLSLMIELILFIHNTFVMLQCAMLLSGVILATYHAFHNQLANMNQNFMKILKNSQNGKPINMTVLKELRFIHIEHNTLSYYVLHGDKTTWSQALYYYALVSIPINVLFMCELIVEDIPAQTEFVFILIALIHVITGLIPFITLAHVSSAFHKIKDYIPAMQLQLNRSTHIRMKLKYDDLYERLMSGKKIAFTFGYLGNLTFRGLFEAFLGYIAAFFLIMGFYIREHST
;
A
#
# COMPACT_ATOMS: atom_id res chain seq x y z
N MET A 1 5.11 -6.88 -9.76
CA MET A 1 5.85 -5.71 -10.31
C MET A 1 6.90 -6.09 -11.36
N LYS A 2 7.86 -6.97 -11.06
CA LYS A 2 8.92 -7.39 -12.02
C LYS A 2 8.35 -7.85 -13.35
N HIS A 3 7.45 -8.85 -13.31
CA HIS A 3 6.70 -9.34 -14.46
C HIS A 3 5.98 -8.23 -15.24
N ILE A 4 5.32 -7.29 -14.55
CA ILE A 4 4.59 -6.18 -15.19
C ILE A 4 5.53 -5.29 -16.00
N VAL A 5 6.72 -4.98 -15.51
CA VAL A 5 7.64 -4.05 -16.19
C VAL A 5 8.51 -4.75 -17.21
N GLU A 6 9.10 -5.90 -16.86
CA GLU A 6 10.05 -6.61 -17.72
C GLU A 6 9.34 -7.33 -18.88
N GLU A 7 8.10 -7.81 -18.69
CA GLU A 7 7.38 -8.57 -19.71
C GLU A 7 6.34 -7.76 -20.50
N ASN A 8 6.13 -6.46 -20.18
CA ASN A 8 5.05 -5.63 -20.75
C ASN A 8 4.94 -5.67 -22.29
N GLY A 9 6.07 -5.80 -22.99
CA GLY A 9 6.13 -5.82 -24.45
C GLY A 9 5.96 -7.21 -25.08
N THR A 10 5.99 -8.28 -24.28
CA THR A 10 5.95 -9.65 -24.80
C THR A 10 4.54 -10.01 -25.29
N VAL A 11 4.46 -10.92 -26.27
CA VAL A 11 3.16 -11.45 -26.75
C VAL A 11 2.46 -12.22 -25.64
N ARG A 12 3.22 -13.00 -24.85
CA ARG A 12 2.71 -13.78 -23.73
C ARG A 12 2.03 -12.89 -22.68
N TYR A 13 2.70 -11.83 -22.23
CA TYR A 13 2.14 -10.89 -21.27
C TYR A 13 0.84 -10.26 -21.77
N ARG A 14 0.83 -9.80 -23.03
CA ARG A 14 -0.36 -9.21 -23.65
C ARG A 14 -1.54 -10.20 -23.71
N LEU A 15 -1.28 -11.45 -24.08
CA LEU A 15 -2.33 -12.49 -24.12
C LEU A 15 -2.89 -12.79 -22.74
N LEU A 16 -2.03 -13.02 -21.74
CA LEU A 16 -2.45 -13.25 -20.35
C LEU A 16 -3.28 -12.09 -19.83
N HIS A 17 -2.82 -10.86 -20.07
CA HIS A 17 -3.53 -9.68 -19.62
C HIS A 17 -4.88 -9.49 -20.34
N ILE A 18 -4.97 -9.75 -21.65
CA ILE A 18 -6.26 -9.73 -22.37
C ILE A 18 -7.22 -10.75 -21.77
N VAL A 19 -6.73 -11.95 -21.42
CA VAL A 19 -7.55 -12.97 -20.75
C VAL A 19 -8.03 -12.47 -19.39
N ASP A 20 -7.14 -11.98 -18.53
CA ASP A 20 -7.51 -11.47 -17.20
C ASP A 20 -8.54 -10.34 -17.28
N VAL A 21 -8.36 -9.38 -18.20
CA VAL A 21 -9.32 -8.29 -18.43
C VAL A 21 -10.66 -8.84 -18.95
N SER A 22 -10.64 -9.79 -19.87
CA SER A 22 -11.86 -10.37 -20.44
C SER A 22 -12.65 -11.14 -19.37
N LEU A 23 -11.96 -11.93 -18.53
CA LEU A 23 -12.55 -12.65 -17.42
C LEU A 23 -13.12 -11.69 -16.36
N TYR A 24 -12.44 -10.58 -16.12
CA TYR A 24 -12.95 -9.55 -15.22
C TYR A 24 -14.18 -8.83 -15.79
N VAL A 25 -14.17 -8.43 -17.07
CA VAL A 25 -15.33 -7.78 -17.72
C VAL A 25 -16.53 -8.71 -17.71
N TYR A 26 -16.31 -10.00 -18.01
CA TYR A 26 -17.35 -11.03 -17.89
C TYR A 26 -17.94 -11.06 -16.48
N TRP A 27 -17.08 -11.11 -15.46
CA TRP A 27 -17.51 -11.13 -14.07
C TRP A 27 -18.24 -9.86 -13.65
N LEU A 28 -17.80 -8.69 -14.12
CA LEU A 28 -18.49 -7.42 -13.91
C LEU A 28 -19.92 -7.47 -14.48
N ILE A 29 -20.09 -7.95 -15.71
CA ILE A 29 -21.41 -8.12 -16.34
C ILE A 29 -22.28 -9.07 -15.50
N ARG A 30 -21.70 -10.18 -15.01
CA ARG A 30 -22.40 -11.13 -14.13
C ARG A 30 -22.89 -10.47 -12.84
N ILE A 31 -22.04 -9.68 -12.19
CA ILE A 31 -22.39 -8.95 -10.97
C ILE A 31 -23.50 -7.95 -11.24
N LEU A 32 -23.42 -7.20 -12.34
CA LEU A 32 -24.46 -6.26 -12.74
C LEU A 32 -25.80 -6.97 -12.96
N PHE A 33 -25.81 -8.14 -13.59
CA PHE A 33 -27.02 -8.95 -13.76
C PHE A 33 -27.61 -9.38 -12.41
N ILE A 34 -26.77 -9.86 -11.49
CA ILE A 34 -27.19 -10.20 -10.13
C ILE A 34 -27.79 -8.96 -9.46
N SER A 35 -27.12 -7.81 -9.50
CA SER A 35 -27.61 -6.55 -8.93
C SER A 35 -28.95 -6.11 -9.54
N LEU A 36 -29.15 -6.23 -10.86
CA LEU A 36 -30.40 -5.88 -11.52
C LEU A 36 -31.58 -6.76 -11.06
N ILE A 37 -31.33 -8.05 -10.83
CA ILE A 37 -32.33 -8.96 -10.26
C ILE A 37 -32.76 -8.52 -8.85
N PHE A 38 -31.82 -8.07 -8.03
CA PHE A 38 -32.12 -7.58 -6.68
C PHE A 38 -32.87 -6.24 -6.70
N ILE A 39 -32.58 -5.37 -7.65
CA ILE A 39 -33.23 -4.05 -7.77
C ILE A 39 -34.67 -4.18 -8.29
N ASN A 40 -34.87 -4.94 -9.37
CA ASN A 40 -36.20 -5.10 -9.97
C ASN A 40 -36.36 -6.48 -10.63
N PRO A 41 -36.78 -7.50 -9.86
CA PRO A 41 -36.89 -8.87 -10.36
C PRO A 41 -38.02 -9.08 -11.37
N GLU A 42 -39.01 -8.17 -11.42
CA GLU A 42 -40.10 -8.21 -12.39
C GLU A 42 -39.64 -7.76 -13.77
N LEU A 43 -38.88 -6.66 -13.82
CA LEU A 43 -38.32 -6.13 -15.06
C LEU A 43 -37.15 -6.97 -15.58
N PHE A 44 -36.34 -7.53 -14.68
CA PHE A 44 -35.17 -8.33 -15.02
C PHE A 44 -35.25 -9.74 -14.42
N PRO A 45 -36.11 -10.62 -14.95
CA PRO A 45 -36.27 -11.99 -14.44
C PRO A 45 -35.13 -12.92 -14.93
N LEU A 46 -33.88 -12.45 -14.88
CA LEU A 46 -32.70 -13.18 -15.35
C LEU A 46 -32.51 -14.51 -14.60
N TYR A 47 -33.02 -14.63 -13.37
CA TYR A 47 -33.08 -15.90 -12.62
C TYR A 47 -33.84 -17.01 -13.36
N ARG A 48 -34.69 -16.69 -14.34
CA ARG A 48 -35.39 -17.68 -15.18
C ARG A 48 -34.51 -18.26 -16.29
N TYR A 49 -33.48 -17.52 -16.69
CA TYR A 49 -32.66 -17.81 -17.87
C TYR A 49 -31.21 -18.15 -17.53
N ASP A 50 -30.74 -17.74 -16.35
CA ASP A 50 -29.37 -17.93 -15.89
C ASP A 50 -29.33 -18.65 -14.53
N TYR A 51 -28.62 -19.77 -14.48
CA TYR A 51 -28.62 -20.65 -13.31
C TYR A 51 -27.84 -20.07 -12.13
N ALA A 52 -26.77 -19.30 -12.39
CA ALA A 52 -26.07 -18.57 -11.32
C ALA A 52 -27.03 -17.55 -10.70
N SER A 53 -27.68 -16.74 -11.54
CA SER A 53 -28.73 -15.81 -11.14
C SER A 53 -29.88 -16.48 -10.36
N LEU A 54 -30.30 -17.70 -10.75
CA LEU A 54 -31.29 -18.47 -10.01
C LEU A 54 -30.81 -18.86 -8.60
N TYR A 55 -29.57 -19.30 -8.47
CA TYR A 55 -28.97 -19.61 -7.17
C TYR A 55 -28.97 -18.37 -6.26
N PHE A 56 -28.50 -17.23 -6.77
CA PHE A 56 -28.51 -15.95 -6.04
C PHE A 56 -29.93 -15.53 -5.65
N TRP A 57 -30.89 -15.69 -6.56
CA TRP A 57 -32.30 -15.38 -6.30
C TRP A 57 -32.92 -16.25 -5.21
N ASN A 58 -32.63 -17.55 -5.20
CA ASN A 58 -33.14 -18.48 -4.18
C ASN A 58 -32.54 -18.18 -2.80
N HIS A 59 -31.31 -17.68 -2.76
CA HIS A 59 -30.60 -17.32 -1.52
C HIS A 59 -30.63 -15.82 -1.25
N ARG A 60 -31.52 -15.05 -1.88
CA ARG A 60 -31.59 -13.59 -1.77
C ARG A 60 -31.75 -13.08 -0.34
N ASN A 61 -32.38 -13.87 0.53
CA ASN A 61 -32.56 -13.54 1.95
C ASN A 61 -31.22 -13.57 2.71
N ILE A 62 -30.27 -14.41 2.28
CA ILE A 62 -28.91 -14.47 2.82
C ILE A 62 -28.00 -13.47 2.09
N LEU A 63 -28.15 -13.40 0.77
CA LEU A 63 -27.41 -12.54 -0.15
C LEU A 63 -28.12 -11.19 -0.29
N ASN A 64 -28.36 -10.53 0.85
CA ASN A 64 -29.07 -9.25 0.90
C ASN A 64 -28.25 -8.13 0.20
N LYS A 65 -28.82 -6.92 0.09
CA LYS A 65 -28.18 -5.67 -0.39
C LYS A 65 -26.74 -5.50 0.12
N PHE A 66 -26.49 -5.91 1.37
CA PHE A 66 -25.20 -6.10 2.02
C PHE A 66 -24.10 -6.78 1.20
N PHE A 67 -24.38 -7.96 0.65
CA PHE A 67 -23.42 -8.69 -0.17
C PHE A 67 -23.15 -7.95 -1.49
N ALA A 68 -24.16 -7.28 -2.04
CA ALA A 68 -23.99 -6.46 -3.23
C ALA A 68 -23.05 -5.27 -2.97
N LEU A 69 -23.14 -4.60 -1.82
CA LEU A 69 -22.22 -3.52 -1.44
C LEU A 69 -20.77 -4.00 -1.32
N ILE A 70 -20.55 -5.14 -0.65
CA ILE A 70 -19.22 -5.76 -0.55
C ILE A 70 -18.69 -6.11 -1.95
N LEU A 71 -19.53 -6.72 -2.78
CA LEU A 71 -19.17 -7.12 -4.14
C LEU A 71 -18.80 -5.91 -5.00
N ILE A 72 -19.58 -4.83 -4.92
CA ILE A 72 -19.30 -3.54 -5.57
C ILE A 72 -17.95 -2.98 -5.11
N LEU A 73 -17.66 -3.01 -3.80
CA LEU A 73 -16.37 -2.57 -3.27
C LEU A 73 -15.20 -3.36 -3.87
N PHE A 74 -15.31 -4.68 -3.89
CA PHE A 74 -14.29 -5.56 -4.45
C PHE A 74 -14.08 -5.31 -5.95
N VAL A 75 -15.17 -5.18 -6.70
CA VAL A 75 -15.15 -4.87 -8.14
C VAL A 75 -14.42 -3.56 -8.39
N PHE A 76 -14.83 -2.48 -7.73
CA PHE A 76 -14.22 -1.17 -7.98
C PHE A 76 -12.77 -1.12 -7.52
N THR A 77 -12.45 -1.65 -6.34
CA THR A 77 -11.05 -1.69 -5.86
C THR A 77 -10.16 -2.48 -6.84
N GLY A 78 -10.69 -3.58 -7.35
CA GLY A 78 -10.09 -4.37 -8.39
C GLY A 78 -9.86 -3.61 -9.70
N LEU A 79 -10.88 -2.90 -10.19
CA LEU A 79 -10.81 -2.04 -11.36
C LEU A 79 -9.71 -0.99 -11.22
N LEU A 80 -9.62 -0.37 -10.06
CA LEU A 80 -8.61 0.65 -9.75
C LEU A 80 -7.21 0.09 -9.79
N GLY A 81 -7.01 -1.09 -9.21
CA GLY A 81 -5.74 -1.77 -9.28
C GLY A 81 -5.37 -2.16 -10.71
N MET A 82 -6.33 -2.66 -11.50
CA MET A 82 -6.06 -2.99 -12.90
C MET A 82 -5.76 -1.76 -13.77
N GLN A 83 -6.54 -0.70 -13.61
CA GLN A 83 -6.29 0.60 -14.22
C GLN A 83 -4.90 1.14 -13.86
N THR A 84 -4.54 1.00 -12.58
CA THR A 84 -3.26 1.50 -12.10
C THR A 84 -2.10 0.71 -12.67
N PHE A 85 -2.19 -0.63 -12.70
CA PHE A 85 -1.04 -1.49 -12.98
C PHE A 85 -0.94 -2.03 -14.41
N PHE A 86 -2.08 -2.27 -15.07
CA PHE A 86 -2.06 -2.89 -16.39
C PHE A 86 -2.41 -1.94 -17.53
N PHE A 87 -3.31 -0.97 -17.29
CA PHE A 87 -3.68 -0.01 -18.34
C PHE A 87 -2.76 1.23 -18.39
N ASN A 88 -1.94 1.44 -17.37
CA ASN A 88 -0.96 2.51 -17.38
C ASN A 88 0.35 2.09 -18.06
N ASN A 89 0.94 3.03 -18.80
CA ASN A 89 2.25 2.83 -19.41
C ASN A 89 3.35 2.68 -18.33
N VAL A 90 4.04 1.53 -18.34
CA VAL A 90 5.15 1.19 -17.43
C VAL A 90 6.35 2.14 -17.53
N ASN A 91 6.46 2.91 -18.62
CA ASN A 91 7.53 3.89 -18.81
C ASN A 91 7.31 5.19 -18.03
N LYS A 92 6.13 5.38 -17.41
CA LYS A 92 5.85 6.54 -16.55
C LYS A 92 6.79 6.57 -15.33
N HIS A 93 7.14 7.78 -14.87
CA HIS A 93 8.04 7.95 -13.73
C HIS A 93 7.54 7.28 -12.44
N GLY A 94 6.22 7.28 -12.21
CA GLY A 94 5.62 6.55 -11.09
C GLY A 94 6.01 5.07 -11.12
N PHE A 95 5.91 4.40 -12.27
CA PHE A 95 6.30 3.00 -12.42
C PHE A 95 7.79 2.76 -12.22
N GLN A 96 8.64 3.65 -12.73
CA GLN A 96 10.08 3.55 -12.53
C GLN A 96 10.46 3.65 -11.05
N LEU A 97 9.78 4.51 -10.29
CA LEU A 97 9.96 4.65 -8.84
C LEU A 97 9.66 3.35 -8.11
N ILE A 98 8.52 2.75 -8.44
CA ILE A 98 8.08 1.47 -7.87
C ILE A 98 9.06 0.36 -8.22
N TYR A 99 9.47 0.31 -9.48
CA TYR A 99 10.40 -0.68 -10.00
C TYR A 99 11.75 -0.61 -9.27
N ASP A 100 12.25 0.59 -9.02
CA ASP A 100 13.49 0.79 -8.27
C ASP A 100 13.36 0.33 -6.81
N CYS A 101 12.29 0.73 -6.13
CA CYS A 101 12.06 0.39 -4.72
C CYS A 101 11.84 -1.11 -4.51
N ILE A 102 11.08 -1.75 -5.39
CA ILE A 102 10.66 -3.15 -5.23
C ILE A 102 11.60 -4.08 -5.98
N VAL A 103 11.72 -3.95 -7.30
CA VAL A 103 12.43 -4.92 -8.14
C VAL A 103 13.94 -4.76 -8.02
N ARG A 104 14.47 -3.56 -8.32
CA ARG A 104 15.94 -3.37 -8.31
C ARG A 104 16.53 -3.59 -6.93
N ASN A 105 15.91 -3.03 -5.89
CA ASN A 105 16.41 -3.18 -4.52
C ASN A 105 16.43 -4.65 -4.06
N THR A 106 15.40 -5.42 -4.43
CA THR A 106 15.32 -6.85 -4.11
C THR A 106 16.29 -7.69 -4.94
N ASP A 107 16.42 -7.43 -6.24
CA ASP A 107 17.40 -8.12 -7.09
C ASP A 107 18.85 -7.84 -6.62
N GLN A 108 19.14 -6.61 -6.19
CA GLN A 108 20.44 -6.26 -5.59
C GLN A 108 20.68 -7.02 -4.28
N TYR A 109 19.66 -7.15 -3.44
CA TYR A 109 19.74 -7.91 -2.20
C TYR A 109 20.18 -9.35 -2.47
N TYR A 110 19.49 -10.04 -3.37
CA TYR A 110 19.80 -11.42 -3.72
C TYR A 110 21.19 -11.57 -4.33
N LYS A 111 21.61 -10.62 -5.19
CA LYS A 111 22.97 -10.59 -5.76
C LYS A 111 24.07 -10.28 -4.74
N SER A 112 23.71 -9.70 -3.59
CA SER A 112 24.65 -9.33 -2.54
C SER A 112 24.58 -10.23 -1.31
N ARG A 113 23.85 -11.36 -1.41
CA ARG A 113 23.70 -12.31 -0.31
C ARG A 113 25.07 -12.90 0.03
N ASP A 114 25.39 -12.88 1.31
CA ASP A 114 26.64 -13.44 1.83
C ASP A 114 26.54 -14.98 1.89
N THR A 115 27.68 -15.65 2.09
CA THR A 115 27.70 -17.11 2.26
C THR A 115 27.03 -17.49 3.58
N ASP A 116 26.34 -18.64 3.61
CA ASP A 116 25.63 -19.07 4.82
C ASP A 116 26.59 -19.24 6.03
N GLU A 117 27.87 -19.57 5.78
CA GLU A 117 28.94 -19.60 6.78
C GLU A 117 29.22 -18.21 7.39
N ASN A 118 29.40 -17.19 6.55
CA ASN A 118 29.61 -15.81 7.02
C ASN A 118 28.41 -15.28 7.78
N ILE A 119 27.19 -15.63 7.33
CA ILE A 119 25.95 -15.29 8.03
C ILE A 119 25.93 -15.94 9.40
N ALA A 120 26.20 -17.25 9.49
CA ALA A 120 26.23 -17.97 10.76
C ALA A 120 27.28 -17.38 11.73
N MET A 121 28.47 -17.05 11.23
CA MET A 121 29.52 -16.41 12.03
C MET A 121 29.07 -15.06 12.59
N LYS A 122 28.49 -14.17 11.76
CA LYS A 122 27.97 -12.87 12.22
C LYS A 122 26.85 -13.02 13.26
N LEU A 123 25.94 -13.98 13.05
CA LEU A 123 24.85 -14.26 13.98
C LEU A 123 25.37 -14.78 15.32
N SER A 124 26.37 -15.67 15.32
CA SER A 124 27.00 -16.20 16.53
C SER A 124 27.68 -15.09 17.33
N GLN A 125 28.50 -14.26 16.67
CA GLN A 125 29.17 -13.13 17.30
C GLN A 125 28.16 -12.17 17.96
N ARG A 126 27.09 -11.81 17.24
CA ARG A 126 26.04 -10.93 17.78
C ARG A 126 25.29 -11.58 18.95
N PHE A 127 25.08 -12.89 18.90
CA PHE A 127 24.46 -13.63 19.99
C PHE A 127 25.31 -13.57 21.26
N GLU A 128 26.62 -13.83 21.15
CA GLU A 128 27.55 -13.72 22.27
C GLU A 128 27.58 -12.30 22.85
N ASP A 129 27.66 -11.27 21.99
CA ASP A 129 27.63 -9.86 22.41
C ASP A 129 26.35 -9.51 23.18
N TYR A 130 25.18 -9.90 22.65
CA TYR A 130 23.90 -9.63 23.30
C TYR A 130 23.70 -10.44 24.56
N GLN A 131 24.22 -11.67 24.62
CA GLN A 131 24.19 -12.47 25.85
C GLN A 131 25.03 -11.81 26.95
N GLN A 132 26.23 -11.32 26.62
CA GLN A 132 27.07 -10.58 27.56
C GLN A 132 26.39 -9.28 28.04
N GLN A 133 25.81 -8.50 27.12
CA GLN A 133 25.07 -7.28 27.47
C GLN A 133 23.84 -7.58 28.33
N PHE A 134 23.09 -8.63 28.01
CA PHE A 134 21.91 -9.02 28.77
C PHE A 134 22.27 -9.48 30.19
N ALA A 135 23.35 -10.25 30.34
CA ALA A 135 23.86 -10.67 31.65
C ALA A 135 24.31 -9.47 32.52
N ARG A 136 24.90 -8.44 31.90
CA ARG A 136 25.28 -7.20 32.61
C ARG A 136 24.06 -6.39 33.06
N ASN A 137 23.06 -6.25 32.19
CA ASN A 137 21.92 -5.35 32.43
C ASN A 137 20.79 -6.01 33.24
N HIS A 138 20.67 -7.35 33.18
CA HIS A 138 19.54 -8.10 33.75
C HIS A 138 20.01 -9.35 34.50
N ARG A 139 20.83 -9.15 35.55
CA ARG A 139 21.49 -10.22 36.32
C ARG A 139 20.55 -11.31 36.85
N LEU A 140 19.32 -10.95 37.25
CA LEU A 140 18.29 -11.91 37.72
C LEU A 140 17.67 -12.72 36.57
N LEU A 141 17.34 -12.07 35.45
CA LEU A 141 16.76 -12.75 34.29
C LEU A 141 17.77 -13.62 33.54
N SER A 142 19.06 -13.25 33.57
CA SER A 142 20.14 -14.04 32.97
C SER A 142 20.39 -15.37 33.67
N GLN A 143 19.92 -15.55 34.92
CA GLN A 143 19.99 -16.83 35.62
C GLN A 143 18.98 -17.85 35.07
N ILE A 144 17.94 -17.40 34.36
CA ILE A 144 16.96 -18.26 33.70
C ILE A 144 17.40 -18.49 32.25
N THR A 145 18.44 -19.31 32.08
CA THR A 145 19.14 -19.57 30.81
C THR A 145 18.23 -19.80 29.59
N PRO A 146 17.16 -20.62 29.64
CA PRO A 146 16.33 -20.85 28.45
C PRO A 146 15.52 -19.63 28.02
N ILE A 147 15.04 -18.81 28.96
CA ILE A 147 14.27 -17.59 28.65
C ILE A 147 15.20 -16.50 28.14
N ALA A 148 16.33 -16.29 28.81
CA ALA A 148 17.36 -15.34 28.39
C ALA A 148 17.86 -15.64 26.98
N ASN A 149 18.19 -16.91 26.68
CA ASN A 149 18.65 -17.31 25.35
C ASN A 149 17.58 -17.12 24.28
N ARG A 150 16.30 -17.37 24.57
CA ARG A 150 15.20 -17.10 23.61
C ARG A 150 15.04 -15.61 23.34
N MET A 151 15.10 -14.75 24.37
CA MET A 151 15.02 -13.30 24.21
C MET A 151 16.21 -12.76 23.41
N VAL A 152 17.42 -13.21 23.73
CA VAL A 152 18.63 -12.84 23.00
C VAL A 152 18.56 -13.34 21.55
N SER A 153 18.17 -14.59 21.31
CA SER A 153 18.02 -15.15 19.97
C SER A 153 16.98 -14.39 19.14
N PHE A 154 15.83 -14.04 19.73
CA PHE A 154 14.83 -13.21 19.06
C PHE A 154 15.38 -11.82 18.69
N LYS A 155 16.15 -11.20 19.61
CA LYS A 155 16.80 -9.92 19.35
C LYS A 155 17.86 -10.04 18.24
N VAL A 156 18.69 -11.08 18.25
CA VAL A 156 19.67 -11.38 17.20
C VAL A 156 18.96 -11.57 15.86
N TRP A 157 17.91 -12.38 15.82
CA TRP A 157 17.12 -12.60 14.61
C TRP A 157 16.59 -11.27 14.06
N ARG A 158 15.91 -10.46 14.89
CA ARG A 158 15.38 -9.16 14.48
C ARG A 158 16.48 -8.22 13.99
N ASP A 159 17.54 -8.06 14.77
CA ASP A 159 18.60 -7.11 14.47
C ASP A 159 19.44 -7.57 13.28
N SER A 160 19.54 -8.89 13.01
CA SER A 160 20.20 -9.41 11.81
C SER A 160 19.49 -9.02 10.51
N TRP A 161 18.17 -8.87 10.54
CA TRP A 161 17.39 -8.38 9.40
C TRP A 161 17.53 -6.86 9.25
N VAL A 162 17.48 -6.10 10.34
CA VAL A 162 17.60 -4.64 10.33
C VAL A 162 19.01 -4.20 9.91
N GLU A 163 20.03 -4.83 10.49
CA GLU A 163 21.44 -4.57 10.18
C GLU A 163 21.93 -5.29 8.93
N MET A 164 21.10 -6.17 8.36
CA MET A 164 21.39 -6.90 7.14
C MET A 164 22.69 -7.71 7.21
N ASP A 165 22.84 -8.50 8.27
CA ASP A 165 23.99 -9.39 8.45
C ASP A 165 24.06 -10.47 7.34
N ARG A 166 22.94 -10.68 6.65
CA ARG A 166 22.74 -11.63 5.54
C ARG A 166 23.35 -11.21 4.20
N ILE A 167 23.92 -10.01 4.10
CA ILE A 167 24.54 -9.51 2.87
C ILE A 167 25.96 -9.01 3.12
N ASP A 168 26.74 -9.00 2.04
CA ASP A 168 27.93 -8.16 1.96
C ASP A 168 27.49 -6.70 1.74
N LYS A 169 27.63 -5.88 2.78
CA LYS A 169 27.29 -4.45 2.75
C LYS A 169 28.13 -3.66 1.73
N ASN A 170 29.40 -4.05 1.54
CA ASN A 170 30.28 -3.39 0.58
C ASN A 170 29.80 -3.68 -0.85
N LEU A 171 29.45 -4.95 -1.11
CA LEU A 171 28.89 -5.37 -2.39
C LEU A 171 27.55 -4.69 -2.66
N PHE A 172 26.64 -4.69 -1.68
CA PHE A 172 25.31 -4.08 -1.79
C PHE A 172 25.35 -2.55 -1.98
N GLY A 173 26.36 -1.89 -1.42
CA GLY A 173 26.60 -0.46 -1.59
C GLY A 173 27.22 -0.10 -2.95
N LYS A 174 28.04 -0.99 -3.52
CA LYS A 174 28.76 -0.78 -4.78
C LYS A 174 27.94 -1.20 -6.00
N ILE A 175 27.15 -2.27 -5.92
CA ILE A 175 26.43 -2.82 -7.06
C ILE A 175 25.14 -2.04 -7.36
N ASN A 176 25.09 -1.52 -8.58
CA ASN A 176 23.88 -1.20 -9.35
C ASN A 176 22.81 -0.39 -8.61
N LYS A 177 23.18 0.76 -7.99
CA LYS A 177 22.31 1.64 -7.19
C LYS A 177 20.90 1.85 -7.77
N MET A 178 19.91 2.08 -6.89
CA MET A 178 18.57 2.53 -7.31
C MET A 178 18.72 3.76 -8.23
N ARG A 179 18.02 3.78 -9.37
CA ARG A 179 18.22 4.79 -10.43
C ARG A 179 17.71 6.16 -10.01
N LEU A 180 16.51 6.19 -9.44
CA LEU A 180 15.81 7.38 -8.98
C LEU A 180 16.25 7.76 -7.58
N PHE A 181 16.83 6.82 -6.84
CA PHE A 181 17.32 7.04 -5.49
C PHE A 181 18.81 6.66 -5.36
N PRO A 182 19.71 7.23 -6.17
CA PRO A 182 21.11 6.83 -6.23
C PRO A 182 21.86 7.12 -4.92
N ASN A 183 21.33 8.06 -4.13
CA ASN A 183 21.90 8.50 -2.87
C ASN A 183 21.15 7.95 -1.65
N ALA A 184 20.22 6.99 -1.84
CA ALA A 184 19.58 6.33 -0.72
C ALA A 184 20.63 5.68 0.19
N SER A 185 20.53 5.97 1.49
CA SER A 185 21.38 5.31 2.49
C SER A 185 21.12 3.81 2.47
N ILE A 186 22.14 3.02 2.83
CA ILE A 186 22.00 1.57 2.99
C ILE A 186 20.85 1.29 3.96
N LYS A 187 20.84 1.94 5.13
CA LYS A 187 19.75 1.84 6.10
C LYS A 187 18.36 2.09 5.50
N GLY A 188 18.21 3.12 4.65
CA GLY A 188 16.94 3.39 3.96
C GLY A 188 16.52 2.29 2.98
N ARG A 189 17.48 1.78 2.19
CA ARG A 189 17.27 0.63 1.29
C ARG A 189 16.87 -0.63 2.04
N ASN A 190 17.48 -0.85 3.21
CA ASN A 190 17.19 -1.99 4.07
C ASN A 190 15.74 -1.95 4.58
N TYR A 191 15.26 -0.79 5.02
CA TYR A 191 13.87 -0.66 5.47
C TYR A 191 12.86 -0.91 4.34
N ILE A 192 13.13 -0.39 3.14
CA ILE A 192 12.27 -0.64 1.97
C ILE A 192 12.26 -2.14 1.67
N LEU A 193 13.41 -2.79 1.65
CA LEU A 193 13.52 -4.23 1.39
C LEU A 193 12.79 -5.06 2.45
N LEU A 194 13.03 -4.78 3.73
CA LEU A 194 12.38 -5.49 4.83
C LEU A 194 10.85 -5.33 4.74
N PHE A 195 10.38 -4.13 4.43
CA PHE A 195 8.97 -3.88 4.18
C PHE A 195 8.44 -4.71 3.01
N VAL A 196 9.14 -4.73 1.86
CA VAL A 196 8.74 -5.52 0.68
C VAL A 196 8.68 -7.02 1.00
N LEU A 197 9.67 -7.56 1.72
CA LEU A 197 9.70 -8.97 2.11
C LEU A 197 8.56 -9.33 3.08
N ILE A 198 8.29 -8.47 4.07
CA ILE A 198 7.17 -8.64 5.00
C ILE A 198 5.85 -8.59 4.24
N MET A 199 5.67 -7.61 3.36
CA MET A 199 4.47 -7.49 2.54
C MET A 199 4.27 -8.70 1.64
N ASP A 200 5.32 -9.20 0.99
CA ASP A 200 5.24 -10.38 0.14
C ASP A 200 4.83 -11.63 0.93
N PHE A 201 5.42 -11.82 2.12
CA PHE A 201 5.03 -12.89 3.05
C PHE A 201 3.57 -12.74 3.52
N CYS A 202 3.16 -11.54 3.94
CA CYS A 202 1.79 -11.27 4.35
C CYS A 202 0.80 -11.52 3.20
N ASN A 203 1.13 -11.10 1.98
CA ASN A 203 0.30 -11.33 0.80
C ASN A 203 0.18 -12.83 0.50
N TYR A 204 1.27 -13.59 0.59
CA TYR A 204 1.26 -15.04 0.40
C TYR A 204 0.36 -15.73 1.44
N CYS A 205 0.52 -15.40 2.72
CA CYS A 205 -0.32 -15.92 3.79
C CYS A 205 -1.80 -15.55 3.60
N LEU A 206 -2.09 -14.30 3.20
CA LEU A 206 -3.46 -13.85 2.93
C LEU A 206 -4.07 -14.59 1.75
N HIS A 207 -3.31 -14.82 0.68
CA HIS A 207 -3.74 -15.61 -0.47
C HIS A 207 -4.10 -17.04 -0.07
N ILE A 208 -3.26 -17.71 0.73
CA ILE A 208 -3.57 -19.06 1.23
C ILE A 208 -4.82 -19.03 2.11
N PHE A 209 -4.91 -18.07 3.02
CA PHE A 209 -6.06 -17.96 3.92
C PHE A 209 -7.36 -17.78 3.14
N ILE A 210 -7.38 -16.87 2.16
CA ILE A 210 -8.54 -16.64 1.31
C ILE A 210 -8.83 -17.85 0.42
N LEU A 211 -7.81 -18.55 -0.09
CA LEU A 211 -8.01 -19.80 -0.81
C LEU A 211 -8.75 -20.81 0.06
N LEU A 212 -8.29 -21.01 1.30
CA LEU A 212 -8.91 -21.93 2.25
C LEU A 212 -10.36 -21.51 2.56
N VAL A 213 -10.61 -20.23 2.83
CA VAL A 213 -11.96 -19.71 3.08
C VAL A 213 -12.87 -19.93 1.87
N LEU A 214 -12.39 -19.62 0.66
CA LEU A 214 -13.16 -19.83 -0.57
C LEU A 214 -13.40 -21.30 -0.87
N LEU A 215 -12.41 -22.18 -0.65
CA LEU A 215 -12.56 -23.62 -0.84
C LEU A 215 -13.51 -24.24 0.18
N ILE A 216 -13.38 -23.87 1.46
CA ILE A 216 -14.28 -24.33 2.52
C ILE A 216 -15.70 -23.81 2.27
N GLY A 217 -15.86 -22.52 1.96
CA GLY A 217 -17.16 -21.95 1.62
C GLY A 217 -17.77 -22.60 0.38
N ALA A 218 -16.97 -22.80 -0.67
CA ALA A 218 -17.41 -23.46 -1.88
C ALA A 218 -17.79 -24.93 -1.64
N PHE A 219 -17.05 -25.65 -0.81
CA PHE A 219 -17.30 -27.07 -0.55
C PHE A 219 -18.47 -27.30 0.42
N ILE A 220 -18.51 -26.55 1.53
CA ILE A 220 -19.51 -26.74 2.59
C ILE A 220 -20.85 -26.10 2.20
N VAL A 221 -20.81 -24.88 1.65
CA VAL A 221 -22.04 -24.11 1.41
C VAL A 221 -22.51 -24.34 -0.02
N ILE A 222 -21.67 -24.00 -0.99
CA ILE A 222 -22.09 -23.96 -2.39
C ILE A 222 -22.30 -25.37 -2.95
N TYR A 223 -21.33 -26.27 -2.83
CA TYR A 223 -21.43 -27.62 -3.38
C TYR A 223 -22.55 -28.43 -2.72
N PHE A 224 -22.66 -28.39 -1.38
CA PHE A 224 -23.70 -29.11 -0.67
C PHE A 224 -25.10 -28.57 -1.02
N GLN A 225 -25.31 -27.25 -1.02
CA GLN A 225 -26.61 -26.66 -1.38
C GLN A 225 -26.95 -26.89 -2.86
N ILE A 226 -25.99 -26.72 -3.77
CA ILE A 226 -26.18 -26.98 -5.21
C ILE A 226 -26.54 -28.45 -5.45
N SER A 227 -25.93 -29.38 -4.70
CA SER A 227 -26.20 -30.80 -4.82
C SER A 227 -27.62 -31.19 -4.41
N GLN A 228 -28.33 -30.33 -3.68
CA GLN A 228 -29.73 -30.55 -3.28
C GLN A 228 -30.77 -30.07 -4.31
N PHE A 229 -30.38 -29.35 -5.37
CA PHE A 229 -31.32 -28.93 -6.40
C PHE A 229 -31.56 -30.05 -7.44
N ASP A 230 -32.81 -30.51 -7.57
CA ASP A 230 -33.22 -31.56 -8.51
C ASP A 230 -32.74 -31.32 -9.96
N ILE A 231 -32.79 -30.06 -10.41
CA ILE A 231 -32.36 -29.66 -11.75
C ILE A 231 -30.85 -29.86 -11.92
N VAL A 232 -30.06 -29.61 -10.88
CA VAL A 232 -28.61 -29.79 -10.89
C VAL A 232 -28.22 -31.25 -10.77
N GLN A 233 -28.94 -32.05 -9.97
CA GLN A 233 -28.67 -33.48 -9.85
C GLN A 233 -28.74 -34.19 -11.20
N ASN A 234 -29.71 -33.80 -12.04
CA ASN A 234 -30.06 -34.46 -13.30
C ASN A 234 -29.32 -33.94 -14.54
N SER A 235 -28.58 -32.83 -14.45
CA SER A 235 -27.87 -32.25 -15.61
C SER A 235 -26.36 -32.15 -15.38
N PHE A 236 -25.59 -32.96 -16.13
CA PHE A 236 -24.12 -32.89 -16.13
C PHE A 236 -23.60 -31.53 -16.62
N VAL A 237 -24.22 -30.98 -17.68
CA VAL A 237 -23.87 -29.67 -18.25
C VAL A 237 -24.01 -28.57 -17.20
N LEU A 238 -25.03 -28.66 -16.35
CA LEU A 238 -25.27 -27.68 -15.29
C LEU A 238 -24.20 -27.76 -14.19
N LYS A 239 -23.82 -28.97 -13.75
CA LYS A 239 -22.71 -29.15 -12.80
C LYS A 239 -21.41 -28.58 -13.34
N LEU A 240 -21.11 -28.83 -14.62
CA LEU A 240 -19.92 -28.32 -15.28
C LEU A 240 -19.94 -26.78 -15.40
N SER A 241 -21.07 -26.19 -15.79
CA SER A 241 -21.21 -24.73 -15.88
C SER A 241 -21.01 -24.05 -14.53
N LEU A 242 -21.59 -24.58 -13.46
CA LEU A 242 -21.44 -24.02 -12.12
C LEU A 242 -20.01 -24.16 -11.60
N MET A 243 -19.32 -25.27 -11.91
CA MET A 243 -17.89 -25.41 -11.62
C MET A 243 -17.04 -24.36 -12.36
N ILE A 244 -17.32 -24.12 -13.65
CA ILE A 244 -16.60 -23.11 -14.43
C ILE A 244 -16.82 -21.72 -13.82
N GLU A 245 -18.07 -21.35 -13.51
CA GLU A 245 -18.39 -20.06 -12.86
C GLU A 245 -17.66 -19.90 -11.52
N LEU A 246 -17.63 -20.95 -10.71
CA LEU A 246 -16.92 -20.94 -9.43
C LEU A 246 -15.42 -20.73 -9.63
N ILE A 247 -14.79 -21.43 -10.58
CA ILE A 247 -13.38 -21.26 -10.90
C ILE A 247 -13.09 -19.83 -11.36
N LEU A 248 -13.94 -19.27 -12.22
CA LEU A 248 -13.82 -17.89 -12.70
C LEU A 248 -13.97 -16.88 -11.57
N PHE A 249 -14.95 -17.09 -10.68
CA PHE A 249 -15.17 -16.25 -9.51
C PHE A 249 -13.94 -16.26 -8.58
N ILE A 250 -13.41 -17.45 -8.29
CA ILE A 250 -12.20 -17.61 -7.48
C ILE A 250 -11.04 -16.88 -8.16
N HIS A 251 -10.75 -17.17 -9.44
CA HIS A 251 -9.66 -16.52 -10.19
C HIS A 251 -9.75 -14.99 -10.12
N ASN A 252 -10.91 -14.43 -10.47
CA ASN A 252 -11.11 -12.98 -10.46
C ASN A 252 -10.94 -12.39 -9.06
N THR A 253 -11.45 -13.05 -8.01
CA THR A 253 -11.26 -12.63 -6.62
C THR A 253 -9.77 -12.57 -6.26
N PHE A 254 -8.99 -13.57 -6.68
CA PHE A 254 -7.54 -13.59 -6.50
C PHE A 254 -6.83 -12.44 -7.21
N VAL A 255 -7.17 -12.19 -8.48
CA VAL A 255 -6.57 -11.09 -9.25
C VAL A 255 -6.91 -9.73 -8.63
N MET A 256 -8.18 -9.51 -8.24
CA MET A 256 -8.60 -8.25 -7.62
C MET A 256 -7.90 -8.01 -6.28
N LEU A 257 -7.82 -9.02 -5.43
CA LEU A 257 -7.12 -8.95 -4.16
C LEU A 257 -5.62 -8.65 -4.39
N GLN A 258 -4.98 -9.35 -5.33
CA GLN A 258 -3.59 -9.12 -5.66
C GLN A 258 -3.35 -7.68 -6.13
N CYS A 259 -4.26 -7.14 -6.94
CA CYS A 259 -4.22 -5.76 -7.40
C CYS A 259 -4.37 -4.75 -6.25
N ALA A 260 -5.30 -4.99 -5.33
CA ALA A 260 -5.52 -4.15 -4.14
C ALA A 260 -4.31 -4.16 -3.20
N MET A 261 -3.75 -5.34 -2.93
CA MET A 261 -2.55 -5.49 -2.09
C MET A 261 -1.33 -4.86 -2.74
N LEU A 262 -1.16 -5.02 -4.06
CA LEU A 262 -0.08 -4.37 -4.80
C LEU A 262 -0.23 -2.85 -4.73
N LEU A 263 -1.43 -2.30 -4.86
CA LEU A 263 -1.68 -0.86 -4.76
C LEU A 263 -1.23 -0.31 -3.40
N SER A 264 -1.71 -0.91 -2.31
CA SER A 264 -1.35 -0.49 -0.95
C SER A 264 0.15 -0.67 -0.67
N GLY A 265 0.70 -1.85 -0.99
CA GLY A 265 2.11 -2.16 -0.78
C GLY A 265 3.05 -1.23 -1.53
N VAL A 266 2.69 -0.84 -2.75
CA VAL A 266 3.50 0.08 -3.54
C VAL A 266 3.49 1.51 -2.98
N ILE A 267 2.32 1.99 -2.54
CA ILE A 267 2.21 3.32 -1.91
C ILE A 267 3.09 3.37 -0.64
N LEU A 268 3.03 2.31 0.18
CA LEU A 268 3.82 2.22 1.41
C LEU A 268 5.33 2.05 1.13
N ALA A 269 5.72 1.28 0.12
CA ALA A 269 7.13 1.16 -0.28
C ALA A 269 7.68 2.53 -0.76
N THR A 270 6.87 3.26 -1.52
CA THR A 270 7.17 4.62 -1.97
C THR A 270 7.32 5.59 -0.79
N TYR A 271 6.40 5.51 0.17
CA TYR A 271 6.47 6.25 1.43
C TYR A 271 7.80 5.99 2.15
N HIS A 272 8.16 4.73 2.36
CA HIS A 272 9.40 4.36 3.06
C HIS A 272 10.63 4.90 2.34
N ALA A 273 10.64 4.88 1.01
CA ALA A 273 11.74 5.44 0.22
C ALA A 273 11.92 6.94 0.46
N PHE A 274 10.86 7.73 0.28
CA PHE A 274 10.92 9.18 0.49
C PHE A 274 11.18 9.54 1.95
N HIS A 275 10.47 8.90 2.89
CA HIS A 275 10.61 9.19 4.31
C HIS A 275 12.06 9.00 4.79
N ASN A 276 12.69 7.87 4.44
CA ASN A 276 14.06 7.59 4.88
C ASN A 276 15.07 8.59 4.32
N GLN A 277 14.94 8.97 3.04
CA GLN A 277 15.84 9.95 2.44
C GLN A 277 15.65 11.35 3.01
N LEU A 278 14.41 11.80 3.15
CA LEU A 278 14.08 13.10 3.73
C LEU A 278 14.51 13.18 5.19
N ALA A 279 14.30 12.12 5.98
CA ALA A 279 14.73 12.06 7.37
C ALA A 279 16.25 12.22 7.49
N ASN A 280 17.02 11.47 6.69
CA ASN A 280 18.48 11.57 6.67
C ASN A 280 18.94 12.98 6.22
N MET A 281 18.35 13.52 5.16
CA MET A 281 18.66 14.84 4.64
C MET A 281 18.38 15.95 5.68
N ASN A 282 17.21 15.92 6.31
CA ASN A 282 16.82 16.86 7.35
C ASN A 282 17.73 16.76 8.58
N GLN A 283 18.11 15.54 9.00
CA GLN A 283 19.07 15.34 10.09
C GLN A 283 20.45 15.91 9.76
N ASN A 284 20.95 15.69 8.54
CA ASN A 284 22.23 16.24 8.10
C ASN A 284 22.21 17.76 8.05
N PHE A 285 21.15 18.36 7.51
CA PHE A 285 20.98 19.81 7.51
C PHE A 285 20.99 20.39 8.93
N MET A 286 20.26 19.76 9.85
CA MET A 286 20.23 20.15 11.26
C MET A 286 21.57 20.01 11.96
N LYS A 287 22.32 18.94 11.65
CA LYS A 287 23.67 18.72 12.18
C LYS A 287 24.62 19.82 11.72
N ILE A 288 24.56 20.21 10.45
CA ILE A 288 25.34 21.33 9.90
C ILE A 288 24.98 22.63 10.63
N LEU A 289 23.68 22.91 10.79
CA LEU A 289 23.20 24.12 11.45
C LEU A 289 23.73 24.22 12.89
N LYS A 290 23.55 23.16 13.69
CA LYS A 290 24.02 23.11 15.07
C LYS A 290 25.53 23.27 15.18
N ASN A 291 26.28 22.62 14.31
CA ASN A 291 27.74 22.77 14.27
C ASN A 291 28.15 24.22 13.99
N SER A 292 27.49 24.88 13.05
CA SER A 292 27.76 26.28 12.72
C SER A 292 27.41 27.22 13.88
N GLN A 293 26.24 27.02 14.51
CA GLN A 293 25.82 27.78 15.69
C GLN A 293 26.79 27.63 16.87
N ASN A 294 27.44 26.47 16.99
CA ASN A 294 28.50 26.21 17.97
C ASN A 294 29.87 26.77 17.55
N GLY A 295 29.91 27.70 16.59
CA GLY A 295 31.12 28.42 16.18
C GLY A 295 32.01 27.68 15.18
N LYS A 296 31.62 26.50 14.67
CA LYS A 296 32.40 25.81 13.64
C LYS A 296 32.21 26.51 12.29
N PRO A 297 33.30 26.95 11.61
CA PRO A 297 33.16 27.69 10.36
C PRO A 297 32.60 26.80 9.24
N ILE A 298 31.75 27.38 8.39
CA ILE A 298 31.27 26.74 7.17
C ILE A 298 32.40 26.73 6.14
N ASN A 299 33.10 25.60 6.06
CA ASN A 299 34.16 25.38 5.10
C ASN A 299 33.62 24.83 3.76
N MET A 300 34.53 24.61 2.79
CA MET A 300 34.15 24.11 1.47
C MET A 300 33.49 22.73 1.48
N THR A 301 33.83 21.86 2.43
CA THR A 301 33.20 20.54 2.58
C THR A 301 31.75 20.67 3.01
N VAL A 302 31.47 21.51 4.02
CA VAL A 302 30.11 21.81 4.47
C VAL A 302 29.28 22.46 3.36
N LEU A 303 29.88 23.35 2.55
CA LEU A 303 29.19 23.92 1.39
C LEU A 303 28.82 22.87 0.33
N LYS A 304 29.68 21.88 0.10
CA LYS A 304 29.37 20.75 -0.79
C LYS A 304 28.21 19.93 -0.24
N GLU A 305 28.16 19.69 1.06
CA GLU A 305 27.04 18.99 1.72
C GLU A 305 25.73 19.77 1.62
N LEU A 306 25.73 21.08 1.88
CA LEU A 306 24.56 21.94 1.70
C LEU A 306 24.09 21.96 0.23
N ARG A 307 25.03 22.04 -0.72
CA ARG A 307 24.70 21.94 -2.14
C ARG A 307 24.06 20.60 -2.48
N PHE A 308 24.60 19.51 -1.94
CA PHE A 308 24.06 18.18 -2.10
C PHE A 308 22.63 18.08 -1.56
N ILE A 309 22.38 18.55 -0.33
CA ILE A 309 21.04 18.60 0.28
C ILE A 309 20.05 19.35 -0.60
N HIS A 310 20.42 20.52 -1.11
CA HIS A 310 19.57 21.31 -1.99
C HIS A 310 19.26 20.58 -3.32
N ILE A 311 20.26 19.97 -3.95
CA ILE A 311 20.06 19.21 -5.20
C ILE A 311 19.18 17.99 -4.96
N GLU A 312 19.42 17.25 -3.89
CA GLU A 312 18.65 16.06 -3.54
C GLU A 312 17.19 16.44 -3.25
N HIS A 313 16.95 17.50 -2.45
CA HIS A 313 15.60 17.99 -2.15
C HIS A 313 14.81 18.30 -3.44
N ASN A 314 15.41 19.06 -4.36
CA ASN A 314 14.75 19.38 -5.64
C ASN A 314 14.49 18.14 -6.49
N THR A 315 15.43 17.19 -6.51
CA THR A 315 15.30 15.93 -7.26
C THR A 315 14.15 15.08 -6.71
N LEU A 316 14.05 14.93 -5.39
CA LEU A 316 12.96 14.21 -4.74
C LEU A 316 11.62 14.92 -4.92
N SER A 317 11.60 16.25 -4.87
CA SER A 317 10.41 17.07 -5.12
C SER A 317 9.88 16.85 -6.54
N TYR A 318 10.78 16.78 -7.53
CA TYR A 318 10.42 16.45 -8.90
C TYR A 318 9.80 15.05 -9.00
N TYR A 319 10.38 14.03 -8.36
CA TYR A 319 9.83 12.67 -8.41
C TYR A 319 8.45 12.55 -7.76
N VAL A 320 8.20 13.25 -6.65
CA VAL A 320 6.86 13.29 -6.05
C VAL A 320 5.88 13.99 -6.98
N LEU A 321 6.16 15.23 -7.37
CA LEU A 321 5.21 16.03 -8.15
C LEU A 321 4.91 15.44 -9.52
N HIS A 322 5.95 14.94 -10.20
CA HIS A 322 5.79 14.37 -11.53
C HIS A 322 5.20 12.95 -11.46
N GLY A 323 5.66 12.11 -10.53
CA GLY A 323 5.08 10.78 -10.32
C GLY A 323 3.62 10.83 -9.90
N ASP A 324 3.26 11.80 -9.05
CA ASP A 324 1.88 12.06 -8.67
C ASP A 324 1.02 12.42 -9.87
N LYS A 325 1.44 13.43 -10.65
CA LYS A 325 0.71 13.87 -11.85
C LYS A 325 0.48 12.76 -12.87
N THR A 326 1.44 11.84 -13.04
CA THR A 326 1.36 10.81 -14.10
C THR A 326 0.68 9.51 -13.68
N THR A 327 0.69 9.19 -12.39
CA THR A 327 0.35 7.85 -11.89
C THR A 327 -0.57 7.91 -10.67
N TRP A 328 -0.20 8.63 -9.62
CA TRP A 328 -0.88 8.48 -8.32
C TRP A 328 -2.13 9.32 -8.17
N SER A 329 -2.12 10.56 -8.69
CA SER A 329 -3.18 11.53 -8.47
C SER A 329 -4.57 10.99 -8.86
N GLN A 330 -4.66 10.34 -10.02
CA GLN A 330 -5.89 9.75 -10.52
C GLN A 330 -6.30 8.48 -9.75
N ALA A 331 -5.34 7.60 -9.43
CA ALA A 331 -5.61 6.38 -8.66
C ALA A 331 -6.13 6.71 -7.25
N LEU A 332 -5.52 7.67 -6.57
CA LEU A 332 -5.91 8.13 -5.24
C LEU A 332 -7.26 8.85 -5.26
N TYR A 333 -7.53 9.63 -6.31
CA TYR A 333 -8.83 10.26 -6.52
C TYR A 333 -9.96 9.23 -6.66
N TYR A 334 -9.80 8.25 -7.55
CA TYR A 334 -10.83 7.25 -7.74
C TYR A 334 -11.00 6.33 -6.54
N TYR A 335 -9.91 5.99 -5.84
CA TYR A 335 -10.00 5.26 -4.58
C TYR A 335 -10.83 6.03 -3.56
N ALA A 336 -10.57 7.33 -3.36
CA ALA A 336 -11.39 8.15 -2.47
C ALA A 336 -12.86 8.22 -2.90
N LEU A 337 -13.12 8.39 -4.21
CA LEU A 337 -14.46 8.50 -4.78
C LEU A 337 -15.30 7.22 -4.58
N VAL A 338 -14.67 6.05 -4.62
CA VAL A 338 -15.33 4.76 -4.40
C VAL A 338 -15.42 4.44 -2.92
N SER A 339 -14.32 4.57 -2.20
CA SER A 339 -14.22 4.10 -0.81
C SER A 339 -15.07 4.93 0.15
N ILE A 340 -15.22 6.25 -0.06
CA ILE A 340 -16.00 7.12 0.82
C ILE A 340 -17.49 6.74 0.80
N PRO A 341 -18.19 6.71 -0.36
CA PRO A 341 -19.60 6.33 -0.41
C PRO A 341 -19.86 4.93 0.14
N ILE A 342 -19.00 3.96 -0.19
CA ILE A 342 -19.18 2.58 0.27
C ILE A 342 -19.06 2.48 1.80
N ASN A 343 -18.09 3.18 2.41
CA ASN A 343 -17.97 3.22 3.86
C ASN A 343 -19.19 3.87 4.52
N VAL A 344 -19.71 4.95 3.92
CA VAL A 344 -20.95 5.58 4.42
C VAL A 344 -22.12 4.61 4.33
N LEU A 345 -22.28 3.91 3.21
CA LEU A 345 -23.34 2.91 3.03
C LEU A 345 -23.21 1.78 4.06
N PHE A 346 -22.02 1.22 4.26
CA PHE A 346 -21.80 0.20 5.30
C PHE A 346 -22.18 0.68 6.70
N MET A 347 -21.83 1.91 7.05
CA MET A 347 -22.20 2.45 8.36
C MET A 347 -23.71 2.71 8.48
N CYS A 348 -24.38 3.15 7.42
CA CYS A 348 -25.84 3.33 7.44
C CYS A 348 -26.55 1.99 7.62
N GLU A 349 -26.14 0.99 6.85
CA GLU A 349 -26.64 -0.38 6.91
C GLU A 349 -26.46 -0.99 8.31
N LEU A 350 -25.28 -0.84 8.91
CA LEU A 350 -24.99 -1.29 10.27
C LEU A 350 -25.84 -0.61 11.35
N ILE A 351 -26.32 0.61 11.10
CA ILE A 351 -27.05 1.41 12.10
C ILE A 351 -28.57 1.24 11.96
N VAL A 352 -29.07 1.12 10.74
CA VAL A 352 -30.52 1.15 10.46
C VAL A 352 -31.13 -0.25 10.38
N GLU A 353 -30.42 -1.21 9.79
CA GLU A 353 -30.97 -2.54 9.54
C GLU A 353 -30.82 -3.45 10.77
N ASP A 354 -31.82 -4.30 11.00
CA ASP A 354 -31.77 -5.34 12.04
C ASP A 354 -30.98 -6.55 11.52
N ILE A 355 -29.65 -6.47 11.66
CA ILE A 355 -28.70 -7.45 11.15
C ILE A 355 -28.41 -8.52 12.23
N PRO A 356 -28.40 -9.82 11.89
CA PRO A 356 -27.95 -10.85 12.83
C PRO A 356 -26.53 -10.59 13.32
N ALA A 357 -26.27 -10.77 14.62
CA ALA A 357 -24.99 -10.46 15.27
C ALA A 357 -23.75 -11.08 14.58
N GLN A 358 -23.91 -12.28 13.98
CA GLN A 358 -22.84 -12.93 13.22
C GLN A 358 -22.47 -12.14 11.95
N THR A 359 -23.48 -11.65 11.22
CA THR A 359 -23.31 -10.83 10.02
C THR A 359 -22.78 -9.45 10.40
N GLU A 360 -23.29 -8.85 11.48
CA GLU A 360 -22.81 -7.56 12.01
C GLU A 360 -21.30 -7.61 12.30
N PHE A 361 -20.82 -8.67 12.98
CA PHE A 361 -19.40 -8.85 13.27
C PHE A 361 -18.53 -8.90 12.00
N VAL A 362 -18.98 -9.65 10.97
CA VAL A 362 -18.28 -9.72 9.68
C VAL A 362 -18.24 -8.35 9.00
N PHE A 363 -19.31 -7.58 9.08
CA PHE A 363 -19.39 -6.23 8.54
C PHE A 363 -18.42 -5.28 9.22
N ILE A 364 -18.42 -5.26 10.55
CA ILE A 364 -17.48 -4.44 11.34
C ILE A 364 -16.03 -4.81 10.98
N LEU A 365 -15.73 -6.11 10.83
CA LEU A 365 -14.40 -6.57 10.44
C LEU A 365 -14.00 -6.08 9.04
N ILE A 366 -14.88 -6.23 8.04
CA ILE A 366 -14.62 -5.77 6.66
C ILE A 366 -14.46 -4.25 6.62
N ALA A 367 -15.34 -3.51 7.29
CA ALA A 367 -15.28 -2.06 7.36
C ALA A 367 -13.98 -1.59 8.02
N LEU A 368 -13.57 -2.23 9.12
CA LEU A 368 -12.32 -1.93 9.82
C LEU A 368 -11.10 -2.22 8.94
N ILE A 369 -11.07 -3.37 8.26
CA ILE A 369 -10.00 -3.70 7.31
C ILE A 369 -9.94 -2.67 6.19
N HIS A 370 -11.08 -2.31 5.59
CA HIS A 370 -11.14 -1.34 4.50
C HIS A 370 -10.72 0.07 4.95
N VAL A 371 -11.17 0.52 6.13
CA VAL A 371 -10.76 1.81 6.71
C VAL A 371 -9.26 1.82 7.01
N ILE A 372 -8.70 0.78 7.62
CA ILE A 372 -7.27 0.71 7.92
C ILE A 372 -6.45 0.71 6.62
N THR A 373 -6.83 -0.12 5.66
CA THR A 373 -6.12 -0.23 4.37
C THR A 373 -6.25 1.01 3.50
N GLY A 374 -7.30 1.83 3.66
CA GLY A 374 -7.43 3.14 3.00
C GLY A 374 -6.74 4.28 3.75
N LEU A 375 -6.84 4.33 5.08
CA LEU A 375 -6.34 5.44 5.89
C LEU A 375 -4.81 5.44 5.99
N ILE A 376 -4.18 4.27 6.19
CA ILE A 376 -2.71 4.17 6.36
C ILE A 376 -1.97 4.73 5.13
N PRO A 377 -2.29 4.35 3.88
CA PRO A 377 -1.69 4.97 2.69
C PRO A 377 -1.85 6.49 2.66
N PHE A 378 -3.02 7.02 2.99
CA PHE A 378 -3.24 8.47 2.97
C PHE A 378 -2.45 9.23 4.04
N ILE A 379 -2.43 8.72 5.28
CA ILE A 379 -1.64 9.31 6.37
C ILE A 379 -0.15 9.27 6.03
N THR A 380 0.34 8.16 5.47
CA THR A 380 1.76 8.02 5.11
C THR A 380 2.14 9.00 3.99
N LEU A 381 1.31 9.18 2.96
CA LEU A 381 1.54 10.19 1.92
C LEU A 381 1.50 11.63 2.46
N ALA A 382 0.58 11.94 3.39
CA ALA A 382 0.55 13.25 4.05
C ALA A 382 1.80 13.51 4.91
N HIS A 383 2.32 12.46 5.54
CA HIS A 383 3.57 12.54 6.30
C HIS A 383 4.79 12.83 5.40
N VAL A 384 4.83 12.29 4.17
CA VAL A 384 5.88 12.65 3.18
C VAL A 384 5.83 14.13 2.87
N SER A 385 4.65 14.70 2.61
CA SER A 385 4.51 16.15 2.40
C SER A 385 5.04 16.93 3.60
N SER A 386 4.67 16.56 4.83
CA SER A 386 5.18 17.20 6.04
C SER A 386 6.73 17.15 6.12
N ALA A 387 7.31 15.98 5.81
CA ALA A 387 8.76 15.79 5.83
C ALA A 387 9.52 16.66 4.81
N PHE A 388 8.95 16.90 3.62
CA PHE A 388 9.52 17.82 2.62
C PHE A 388 9.57 19.27 3.11
N HIS A 389 8.56 19.70 3.87
CA HIS A 389 8.42 21.09 4.31
C HIS A 389 9.13 21.36 5.63
N LYS A 390 9.51 20.35 6.40
CA LYS A 390 10.19 20.50 7.70
C LYS A 390 11.50 21.30 7.64
N ILE A 391 12.23 21.24 6.52
CA ILE A 391 13.50 21.95 6.37
C ILE A 391 13.33 23.48 6.40
N LYS A 392 12.16 24.00 6.00
CA LYS A 392 11.90 25.45 5.87
C LYS A 392 12.10 26.20 7.19
N ASP A 393 11.78 25.55 8.31
CA ASP A 393 11.85 26.15 9.66
C ASP A 393 13.31 26.46 10.06
N TYR A 394 14.26 25.83 9.37
CA TYR A 394 15.69 25.95 9.65
C TYR A 394 16.47 26.72 8.58
N ILE A 395 15.86 26.99 7.41
CA ILE A 395 16.53 27.70 6.32
C ILE A 395 16.95 29.12 6.72
N PRO A 396 16.10 29.96 7.35
CA PRO A 396 16.51 31.31 7.73
C PRO A 396 17.73 31.32 8.65
N ALA A 397 17.74 30.43 9.65
CA ALA A 397 18.88 30.28 10.55
C ALA A 397 20.16 29.89 9.80
N MET A 398 20.08 28.95 8.86
CA MET A 398 21.23 28.58 8.03
C MET A 398 21.71 29.73 7.13
N GLN A 399 20.80 30.52 6.55
CA GLN A 399 21.16 31.68 5.71
C GLN A 399 21.90 32.76 6.51
N LEU A 400 21.60 32.93 7.80
CA LEU A 400 22.34 33.83 8.70
C LEU A 400 23.77 33.33 8.94
N GLN A 401 23.97 32.01 9.05
CA GLN A 401 25.28 31.40 9.26
C GLN A 401 26.19 31.47 8.02
N LEU A 402 25.60 31.49 6.83
CA LEU A 402 26.37 31.63 5.59
C LEU A 402 26.96 33.04 5.48
N ASN A 403 28.25 33.17 5.18
CA ASN A 403 28.86 34.48 4.93
C ASN A 403 28.37 35.08 3.60
N ARG A 404 28.00 36.37 3.60
CA ARG A 404 27.46 37.09 2.44
C ARG A 404 28.50 37.24 1.32
N SER A 405 29.77 37.47 1.63
CA SER A 405 30.80 37.71 0.61
C SER A 405 31.27 36.43 -0.09
N THR A 406 31.27 35.28 0.61
CA THR A 406 31.80 34.02 0.07
C THR A 406 30.73 33.04 -0.39
N HIS A 407 29.52 33.07 0.19
CA HIS A 407 28.51 32.01 0.01
C HIS A 407 27.21 32.50 -0.63
N ILE A 408 27.22 33.65 -1.32
CA ILE A 408 26.01 34.30 -1.88
C ILE A 408 25.18 33.36 -2.76
N ARG A 409 25.81 32.56 -3.62
CA ARG A 409 25.11 31.61 -4.50
C ARG A 409 24.33 30.55 -3.73
N MET A 410 24.85 30.09 -2.59
CA MET A 410 24.14 29.12 -1.76
C MET A 410 23.00 29.78 -0.99
N LYS A 411 23.18 31.03 -0.52
CA LYS A 411 22.09 31.80 0.10
C LYS A 411 20.90 31.95 -0.85
N LEU A 412 21.14 32.40 -2.08
CA LEU A 412 20.09 32.61 -3.08
C LEU A 412 19.33 31.32 -3.41
N LYS A 413 20.03 30.18 -3.50
CA LYS A 413 19.40 28.87 -3.72
C LYS A 413 18.47 28.46 -2.57
N TYR A 414 18.92 28.67 -1.34
CA TYR A 414 18.09 28.37 -0.17
C TYR A 414 16.97 29.38 0.04
N ASP A 415 17.14 30.61 -0.43
CA ASP A 415 16.11 31.64 -0.45
C ASP A 415 14.96 31.24 -1.38
N ASP A 416 15.29 30.88 -2.63
CA ASP A 416 14.35 30.32 -3.60
C ASP A 416 13.65 29.06 -3.05
N LEU A 417 14.40 28.14 -2.43
CA LEU A 417 13.80 26.96 -1.81
C LEU A 417 12.85 27.34 -0.67
N TYR A 418 13.21 28.30 0.18
CA TYR A 418 12.37 28.76 1.29
C TYR A 418 11.07 29.37 0.79
N GLU A 419 11.14 30.25 -0.22
CA GLU A 419 9.97 30.84 -0.86
C GLU A 419 9.05 29.74 -1.43
N ARG A 420 9.61 28.79 -2.20
CA ARG A 420 8.83 27.65 -2.74
C ARG A 420 8.15 26.81 -1.66
N LEU A 421 8.77 26.61 -0.51
CA LEU A 421 8.18 25.84 0.60
C LEU A 421 7.11 26.62 1.38
N MET A 422 7.22 27.95 1.43
CA MET A 422 6.29 28.83 2.14
C MET A 422 5.06 29.17 1.29
N SER A 423 5.28 29.76 0.11
CA SER A 423 4.24 30.31 -0.76
C SER A 423 4.00 29.48 -2.02
N GLY A 424 4.97 28.65 -2.43
CA GLY A 424 4.85 27.81 -3.62
C GLY A 424 3.86 26.66 -3.50
N LYS A 425 3.65 25.95 -4.63
CA LYS A 425 2.84 24.75 -4.69
C LYS A 425 3.39 23.70 -3.70
N LYS A 426 2.52 23.14 -2.87
CA LYS A 426 2.90 22.09 -1.91
C LYS A 426 3.49 20.88 -2.63
N ILE A 427 4.64 20.43 -2.11
CA ILE A 427 5.31 19.20 -2.53
C ILE A 427 4.59 18.04 -1.84
N ALA A 428 3.52 17.58 -2.46
CA ALA A 428 2.64 16.54 -1.93
C ALA A 428 2.06 15.69 -3.06
N PHE A 429 1.59 14.51 -2.70
CA PHE A 429 0.66 13.75 -3.54
C PHE A 429 -0.70 14.47 -3.57
N THR A 430 -1.56 14.14 -4.52
CA THR A 430 -2.86 14.80 -4.68
C THR A 430 -4.01 13.80 -4.82
N PHE A 431 -5.20 14.21 -4.42
CA PHE A 431 -6.46 13.51 -4.70
C PHE A 431 -7.06 13.97 -6.04
N GLY A 432 -6.28 13.94 -7.11
CA GLY A 432 -6.74 14.50 -8.39
C GLY A 432 -7.14 15.97 -8.22
N TYR A 433 -8.39 16.26 -8.52
CA TYR A 433 -8.98 17.60 -8.44
C TYR A 433 -9.43 18.00 -7.03
N LEU A 434 -9.47 17.07 -6.05
CA LEU A 434 -9.93 17.37 -4.69
C LEU A 434 -8.88 18.11 -3.85
N GLY A 435 -7.61 18.08 -4.25
CA GLY A 435 -6.54 18.86 -3.61
C GLY A 435 -5.35 18.05 -3.12
N ASN A 436 -4.52 18.66 -2.26
CA ASN A 436 -3.25 18.09 -1.82
C ASN A 436 -3.43 17.15 -0.63
N LEU A 437 -2.81 15.97 -0.70
CA LEU A 437 -2.68 15.02 0.41
C LEU A 437 -1.71 15.56 1.46
N THR A 438 -2.25 16.40 2.33
CA THR A 438 -1.60 16.96 3.52
C THR A 438 -2.46 16.65 4.73
N PHE A 439 -1.94 16.79 5.96
CA PHE A 439 -2.78 16.58 7.16
C PHE A 439 -4.02 17.49 7.17
N ARG A 440 -3.90 18.72 6.67
CA ARG A 440 -5.04 19.62 6.47
C ARG A 440 -6.02 19.07 5.44
N GLY A 441 -5.53 18.64 4.28
CA GLY A 441 -6.39 18.05 3.24
C GLY A 441 -7.09 16.77 3.68
N LEU A 442 -6.43 15.93 4.49
CA LEU A 442 -7.06 14.75 5.09
C LEU A 442 -8.13 15.12 6.11
N PHE A 443 -7.90 16.15 6.92
CA PHE A 443 -8.90 16.66 7.85
C PHE A 443 -10.12 17.23 7.09
N GLU A 444 -9.91 17.99 6.02
CA GLU A 444 -10.98 18.49 5.15
C GLU A 444 -11.76 17.34 4.49
N ALA A 445 -11.08 16.31 3.99
CA ALA A 445 -11.71 15.11 3.45
C ALA A 445 -12.52 14.33 4.51
N PHE A 446 -12.02 14.26 5.74
CA PHE A 446 -12.72 13.64 6.87
C PHE A 446 -14.00 14.42 7.25
N LEU A 447 -13.97 15.75 7.25
CA LEU A 447 -15.18 16.55 7.44
C LEU A 447 -16.18 16.33 6.31
N GLY A 448 -15.70 16.26 5.06
CA GLY A 448 -16.54 15.91 3.91
C GLY A 448 -17.17 14.52 4.04
N TYR A 449 -16.43 13.54 4.53
CA TYR A 449 -16.93 12.20 4.85
C TYR A 449 -18.04 12.24 5.91
N ILE A 450 -17.86 12.99 7.00
CA ILE A 450 -18.88 13.15 8.04
C ILE A 450 -20.16 13.79 7.47
N ALA A 451 -20.02 14.84 6.65
CA ALA A 451 -21.15 15.50 6.03
C ALA A 451 -21.92 14.56 5.08
N ALA A 452 -21.20 13.80 4.25
CA ALA A 452 -21.80 12.78 3.38
C ALA A 452 -22.52 11.70 4.18
N PHE A 453 -21.92 11.25 5.29
CA PHE A 453 -22.52 10.28 6.20
C PHE A 453 -23.87 10.73 6.73
N PHE A 454 -23.95 11.92 7.34
CA PHE A 454 -25.22 12.43 7.87
C PHE A 454 -26.26 12.69 6.79
N LEU A 455 -25.85 13.13 5.60
CA LEU A 455 -26.76 13.34 4.48
C LEU A 455 -27.38 12.03 4.00
N ILE A 456 -26.56 11.00 3.75
CA ILE A 456 -27.04 9.70 3.28
C ILE A 456 -27.87 9.01 4.36
N MET A 457 -27.41 9.03 5.61
CA MET A 457 -28.18 8.51 6.75
C MET A 457 -29.55 9.19 6.88
N GLY A 458 -29.63 10.51 6.69
CA GLY A 458 -30.89 11.25 6.73
C GLY A 458 -31.89 10.82 5.65
N PHE A 459 -31.41 10.49 4.44
CA PHE A 459 -32.25 9.88 3.41
C PHE A 459 -32.67 8.46 3.79
N TYR A 460 -31.73 7.66 4.28
CA TYR A 460 -31.96 6.25 4.62
C TYR A 460 -33.00 6.07 5.73
N ILE A 461 -32.94 6.89 6.78
CA ILE A 461 -33.92 6.90 7.88
C ILE A 461 -35.30 7.36 7.37
N ARG A 462 -35.35 8.33 6.46
CA ARG A 462 -36.62 8.82 5.91
C ARG A 462 -37.34 7.74 5.10
N GLU A 463 -36.59 6.97 4.32
CA GLU A 463 -37.14 5.87 3.53
C GLU A 463 -37.67 4.73 4.41
N HIS A 464 -37.04 4.46 5.56
CA HIS A 464 -37.48 3.43 6.51
C HIS A 464 -38.65 3.88 7.41
N SER A 465 -38.96 5.18 7.46
CA SER A 465 -40.06 5.73 8.26
C SER A 465 -41.35 5.97 7.45
N THR A 466 -41.30 5.76 6.14
CA THR A 466 -42.44 5.75 5.21
C THR A 466 -42.82 4.32 4.87
#